data_AF-A0A374URX6-F1
#
_entry.id   AF-A0A374URX6-F1
#
_cell.length_a   1.000
_cell.length_b   1.000
_cell.length_c   1.000
_cell.angle_alpha   90.00
_cell.angle_beta   90.00
_cell.angle_gamma   90.00
#
_symmetry.space_group_name_H-M   'P 1'
#
loop_
_entity.id
_entity.type
_entity.pdbx_description
1 polymer ?
#
loop_
_entity_poly.entity_id
_entity_poly.type
_entity_poly.pdbx_seq_one_letter_code
_entity_poly.pdbx_strand_id
1 'polypeptide(L)'
;MEKLTINDLPEDVVERMKEAIRSDSQMVALKNKHTAYIRSRQYAKAIELKRKMRKIEERVICEYLEHYEGETESMANLMNGMSPEDRDAINVCTNAIILICDMIETFSMYFNQVLKKYHPDYRLEMYDKIMSVGKEAKSHVKFMSECTDNIYQCSFADSADDITELVRNKARSLIRKVKGKEGNRNNL
;
A
#
# COMPACT_ATOMS: atom_id res chain seq x y z
N MET A 1 -3.71 -8.94 -8.24
CA MET A 1 -3.89 -7.50 -8.49
C MET A 1 -3.78 -7.27 -9.97
N GLU A 2 -4.71 -6.53 -10.56
CA GLU A 2 -4.60 -6.08 -11.95
C GLU A 2 -3.40 -5.12 -12.07
N LYS A 3 -2.61 -5.25 -13.15
CA LYS A 3 -1.46 -4.36 -13.39
C LYS A 3 -1.98 -2.97 -13.75
N LEU A 4 -1.51 -1.93 -13.05
CA LEU A 4 -1.78 -0.54 -13.41
C LEU A 4 -1.35 -0.26 -14.86
N THR A 5 -2.18 0.51 -15.55
CA THR A 5 -1.89 1.05 -16.89
C THR A 5 -1.76 2.57 -16.83
N ILE A 6 -1.23 3.18 -17.90
CA ILE A 6 -1.15 4.65 -18.01
C ILE A 6 -2.51 5.33 -17.82
N ASN A 7 -3.61 4.65 -18.18
CA ASN A 7 -4.95 5.23 -18.09
C ASN A 7 -5.47 5.29 -16.65
N ASP A 8 -4.80 4.60 -15.73
CA ASP A 8 -5.14 4.57 -14.30
C ASP A 8 -4.38 5.66 -13.52
N LEU A 9 -3.52 6.44 -14.18
CA LEU A 9 -2.76 7.54 -13.59
C LEU A 9 -3.44 8.91 -13.82
N PRO A 10 -3.29 9.86 -12.87
CA PRO A 10 -3.67 11.26 -13.09
C PRO A 10 -3.00 11.88 -14.33
N GLU A 11 -3.73 12.71 -15.08
CA GLU A 11 -3.26 13.28 -16.35
C GLU A 11 -1.95 14.08 -16.22
N ASP A 12 -1.79 14.80 -15.11
CA ASP A 12 -0.63 15.62 -14.81
C ASP A 12 0.63 14.79 -14.49
N VAL A 13 0.45 13.62 -13.88
CA VAL A 13 1.52 12.63 -13.65
C VAL A 13 1.96 12.04 -14.98
N VAL A 14 0.99 11.68 -15.84
CA VAL A 14 1.27 11.16 -17.19
C VAL A 14 2.02 12.18 -18.03
N GLU A 15 1.66 13.46 -17.96
CA GLU A 15 2.37 14.52 -18.70
C GLU A 15 3.77 14.78 -18.15
N ARG A 16 3.97 14.86 -16.82
CA ARG A 16 5.31 14.95 -16.21
C ARG A 16 6.21 13.79 -16.62
N MET A 17 5.66 12.58 -16.66
CA MET A 17 6.40 11.39 -17.03
C MET A 17 6.79 11.39 -18.52
N LYS A 18 5.86 11.76 -19.40
CA LYS A 18 6.16 11.97 -20.83
C LYS A 18 7.23 13.05 -21.02
N GLU A 19 7.18 14.13 -20.23
CA GLU A 19 8.16 15.21 -20.31
C GLU A 19 9.55 14.78 -19.83
N ALA A 20 9.64 14.01 -18.74
CA ALA A 20 10.89 13.42 -18.25
C ALA A 20 11.52 12.49 -19.32
N ILE A 21 10.73 11.62 -19.94
CA ILE A 21 11.22 10.74 -21.01
C ILE A 21 11.67 11.56 -22.23
N ARG A 22 10.95 12.64 -22.57
CA ARG A 22 11.28 13.48 -23.73
C ARG A 22 12.54 14.32 -23.51
N SER A 23 12.84 14.68 -22.26
CA SER A 23 13.99 15.50 -21.85
C SER A 23 15.23 14.67 -21.50
N ASP A 24 15.10 13.34 -21.37
CA ASP A 24 16.23 12.43 -21.22
C ASP A 24 17.27 12.60 -22.33
N SER A 25 18.55 12.67 -21.92
CA SER A 25 19.68 12.95 -22.81
C SER A 25 19.83 11.92 -23.94
N GLN A 26 19.53 10.64 -23.68
CA GLN A 26 19.59 9.59 -24.69
C GLN A 26 18.41 9.71 -25.65
N MET A 27 17.21 10.03 -25.15
CA MET A 27 16.04 10.27 -26.00
C MET A 27 16.21 11.50 -26.90
N VAL A 28 16.81 12.57 -26.38
CA VAL A 28 17.17 13.78 -27.15
C VAL A 28 18.17 13.43 -28.26
N ALA A 29 19.21 12.65 -27.96
CA ALA A 29 20.17 12.19 -28.96
C ALA A 29 19.50 11.35 -30.07
N LEU A 30 18.57 10.45 -29.70
CA LEU A 30 17.80 9.65 -30.65
C LEU A 30 16.88 10.51 -31.53
N LYS A 31 16.21 11.53 -30.97
CA LYS A 31 15.39 12.51 -31.73
C LYS A 31 16.23 13.30 -32.72
N ASN A 32 17.41 13.75 -32.33
CA ASN A 32 18.32 14.49 -33.20
C ASN A 32 18.79 13.61 -34.37
N LYS A 33 19.13 12.35 -34.08
CA LYS A 33 19.52 11.37 -35.10
C LYS A 33 18.36 11.01 -36.04
N HIS A 34 17.13 10.90 -35.52
CA HIS A 34 15.93 10.71 -36.34
C HIS A 34 15.72 11.89 -37.30
N THR A 35 15.83 13.12 -36.79
CA THR A 35 15.71 14.33 -37.60
C THR A 35 16.78 14.39 -38.69
N ALA A 36 18.01 13.97 -38.39
CA ALA A 36 19.08 13.85 -39.37
C ALA A 36 18.77 12.82 -40.47
N TYR A 37 18.18 11.66 -40.13
CA TYR A 37 17.74 10.66 -41.12
C TYR A 37 16.61 11.17 -42.01
N ILE A 38 15.65 11.94 -41.46
CA ILE A 38 14.60 12.57 -42.26
C ILE A 38 15.18 13.61 -43.23
N ARG A 39 16.06 14.49 -42.75
CA ARG A 39 16.72 15.51 -43.59
C ARG A 39 17.57 14.90 -44.70
N SER A 40 18.22 13.77 -44.43
CA SER A 40 19.02 13.03 -45.41
C SER A 40 18.20 12.05 -46.28
N ARG A 41 16.86 12.11 -46.22
CA ARG A 41 15.92 11.24 -46.97
C ARG A 41 16.10 9.73 -46.71
N GLN A 42 16.72 9.36 -45.60
CA GLN A 42 16.91 7.96 -45.17
C GLN A 42 15.68 7.47 -44.37
N TYR A 43 14.50 7.46 -45.01
CA TYR A 43 13.22 7.22 -44.35
C TYR A 43 13.11 5.83 -43.69
N ALA A 44 13.67 4.78 -44.30
CA ALA A 44 13.66 3.44 -43.71
C ALA A 44 14.36 3.40 -42.34
N LYS A 45 15.53 4.06 -42.23
CA LYS A 45 16.27 4.19 -40.97
C LYS A 45 15.56 5.09 -39.97
N ALA A 46 14.89 6.15 -40.45
CA ALA A 46 14.07 7.00 -39.58
C ALA A 46 12.89 6.23 -38.98
N ILE A 47 12.19 5.42 -39.77
CA ILE A 47 11.07 4.57 -39.28
C ILE A 47 11.56 3.55 -38.26
N GLU A 48 12.69 2.87 -38.53
CA GLU A 48 13.27 1.91 -37.60
C GLU A 48 13.67 2.59 -36.27
N LEU A 49 14.29 3.77 -36.35
CA LEU A 49 14.69 4.54 -35.17
C LEU A 49 13.47 5.02 -34.38
N LYS A 50 12.41 5.47 -35.05
CA LYS A 50 11.14 5.86 -34.41
C LYS A 50 10.49 4.68 -33.67
N ARG A 51 10.53 3.48 -34.24
CA ARG A 51 10.04 2.25 -33.57
C ARG A 51 10.88 1.90 -32.35
N LYS A 52 12.22 2.06 -32.42
CA LYS A 52 13.11 1.86 -31.26
C LYS A 52 12.83 2.86 -30.14
N MET A 53 12.64 4.13 -30.47
CA MET A 53 12.28 5.17 -29.49
C MET A 53 10.96 4.83 -28.79
N ARG A 54 9.92 4.41 -29.54
CA ARG A 54 8.64 4.02 -28.94
C ARG A 54 8.77 2.83 -27.98
N LYS A 55 9.56 1.82 -28.33
CA LYS A 55 9.82 0.68 -27.41
C LYS A 55 10.55 1.11 -26.13
N ILE A 56 11.44 2.10 -26.22
CA ILE A 56 12.11 2.65 -25.05
C ILE A 56 11.10 3.41 -24.18
N GLU A 57 10.25 4.24 -24.78
CA GLU A 57 9.16 4.93 -24.07
C GLU A 57 8.25 3.93 -23.34
N GLU A 58 7.74 2.92 -24.05
CA GLU A 58 6.88 1.87 -23.48
C GLU A 58 7.56 1.13 -22.33
N ARG A 59 8.85 0.79 -22.46
CA ARG A 59 9.59 0.11 -21.39
C ARG A 59 9.74 0.98 -20.15
N VAL A 60 10.14 2.25 -20.31
CA VAL A 60 10.33 3.17 -19.19
C VAL A 60 9.01 3.44 -18.48
N ILE A 61 7.90 3.55 -19.24
CA ILE A 61 6.55 3.63 -18.70
C ILE A 61 6.22 2.40 -17.84
N CYS A 62 6.46 1.19 -18.36
CA CYS A 62 6.19 -0.03 -17.61
C CYS A 62 7.06 -0.16 -16.36
N GLU A 63 8.36 0.16 -16.46
CA GLU A 63 9.28 0.16 -15.33
C GLU A 63 8.82 1.17 -14.25
N TYR A 64 8.40 2.36 -14.65
CA TYR A 64 7.85 3.35 -13.71
C TYR A 64 6.57 2.85 -13.04
N LEU A 65 5.61 2.32 -13.81
CA LEU A 65 4.36 1.76 -13.28
C LEU A 65 4.58 0.58 -12.33
N GLU A 66 5.57 -0.27 -12.60
CA GLU A 66 5.92 -1.40 -11.71
C GLU A 66 6.50 -0.94 -10.37
N HIS A 67 7.02 0.29 -10.28
CA HIS A 67 7.57 0.89 -9.07
C HIS A 67 6.75 2.08 -8.57
N TYR A 68 5.57 2.31 -9.14
CA TYR A 68 4.70 3.42 -8.79
C TYR A 68 3.89 3.05 -7.54
N GLU A 69 4.31 3.59 -6.39
CA GLU A 69 3.62 3.42 -5.10
C GLU A 69 2.48 4.45 -4.89
N GLY A 70 2.11 5.20 -5.94
CA GLY A 70 1.18 6.33 -5.87
C GLY A 70 1.90 7.67 -5.76
N GLU A 71 1.26 8.76 -6.20
CA GLU A 71 1.69 10.08 -5.78
C GLU A 71 1.47 10.21 -4.28
N THR A 72 2.57 10.23 -3.55
CA THR A 72 2.57 10.49 -2.13
C THR A 72 2.38 11.99 -1.91
N GLU A 73 1.20 12.51 -2.21
CA GLU A 73 0.83 13.81 -1.66
C GLU A 73 0.81 13.68 -0.14
N SER A 74 1.51 14.59 0.53
CA SER A 74 1.48 14.64 2.00
C SER A 74 0.02 14.75 2.43
N MET A 75 -0.41 13.88 3.35
CA MET A 75 -1.75 13.94 3.94
C MET A 75 -2.09 15.35 4.45
N ALA A 76 -1.09 16.11 4.93
CA ALA A 76 -1.26 17.52 5.30
C ALA A 76 -1.73 18.42 4.14
N ASN A 77 -1.26 18.16 2.92
CA ASN A 77 -1.68 18.89 1.72
C ASN A 77 -3.11 18.51 1.32
N LEU A 78 -3.44 17.22 1.36
CA LEU A 78 -4.81 16.73 1.09
C LEU A 78 -5.82 17.25 2.12
N MET A 79 -5.38 17.39 3.37
CA MET A 79 -6.18 17.97 4.44
C MET A 79 -6.30 19.49 4.35
N ASN A 80 -5.57 20.16 3.46
CA ASN A 80 -5.62 21.61 3.33
C ASN A 80 -7.00 22.05 2.78
N GLY A 81 -7.68 22.94 3.51
CA GLY A 81 -9.06 23.32 3.22
C GLY A 81 -10.16 22.42 3.82
N MET A 82 -9.82 21.30 4.45
CA MET A 82 -10.79 20.49 5.20
C MET A 82 -11.20 21.16 6.52
N SER A 83 -12.41 20.85 6.99
CA SER A 83 -12.88 21.25 8.31
C SER A 83 -12.04 20.59 9.42
N PRO A 84 -11.91 21.21 10.60
CA PRO A 84 -11.28 20.58 11.75
C PRO A 84 -11.93 19.24 12.13
N GLU A 85 -13.25 19.14 12.02
CA GLU A 85 -14.02 17.94 12.34
C GLU A 85 -13.68 16.77 11.41
N ASP A 86 -13.58 17.02 10.10
CA ASP A 86 -13.25 15.97 9.13
C ASP A 86 -11.80 15.52 9.26
N ARG A 87 -10.88 16.45 9.58
CA ARG A 87 -9.47 16.12 9.85
C ARG A 87 -9.35 15.22 11.07
N ASP A 88 -10.07 15.53 12.15
CA ASP A 88 -10.07 14.73 13.37
C ASP A 88 -10.64 13.33 13.10
N ALA A 89 -11.73 13.23 12.33
CA ALA A 89 -12.31 11.94 11.93
C ALA A 89 -11.30 11.05 11.16
N ILE A 90 -10.58 11.62 10.19
CA ILE A 90 -9.54 10.90 9.45
C ILE A 90 -8.40 10.46 10.38
N ASN A 91 -7.96 11.33 11.28
CA ASN A 91 -6.91 11.01 12.24
C ASN A 91 -7.32 9.87 13.18
N VAL A 92 -8.56 9.88 13.69
CA VAL A 92 -9.11 8.81 14.53
C VAL A 92 -9.14 7.48 13.76
N CYS A 93 -9.65 7.48 12.52
CA CYS A 93 -9.68 6.29 11.68
C CYS A 93 -8.28 5.75 11.39
N THR A 94 -7.33 6.62 11.06
CA THR A 94 -5.93 6.26 10.78
C THR A 94 -5.30 5.57 11.99
N ASN A 95 -5.43 6.17 13.17
CA ASN A 95 -4.91 5.59 14.41
C ASN A 95 -5.60 4.28 14.79
N ALA A 96 -6.92 4.16 14.57
CA ALA A 96 -7.65 2.92 14.79
C ALA A 96 -7.15 1.77 13.89
N ILE A 97 -6.84 2.06 12.62
CA ILE A 97 -6.28 1.05 11.71
C ILE A 97 -4.89 0.59 12.18
N ILE A 98 -4.02 1.53 12.58
CA ILE A 98 -2.70 1.19 13.15
C ILE A 98 -2.86 0.25 14.34
N LEU A 99 -3.74 0.61 15.27
CA LEU A 99 -4.03 -0.19 16.46
C LEU A 99 -4.52 -1.59 16.11
N ILE A 100 -5.40 -1.72 15.11
CA ILE A 100 -5.91 -3.02 14.65
C ILE A 100 -4.80 -3.86 14.02
N CYS A 101 -3.89 -3.26 13.24
CA CYS A 101 -2.75 -3.98 12.67
C CYS A 101 -1.85 -4.55 13.78
N ASP A 102 -1.59 -3.79 14.84
CA ASP A 102 -0.81 -4.26 16.00
C ASP A 102 -1.52 -5.38 16.76
N MET A 103 -2.84 -5.30 16.89
CA MET A 103 -3.65 -6.39 17.45
C MET A 103 -3.59 -7.65 16.58
N ILE A 104 -3.65 -7.53 15.25
CA ILE A 104 -3.52 -8.67 14.32
C ILE A 104 -2.17 -9.35 14.52
N GLU A 105 -1.08 -8.58 14.61
CA GLU A 105 0.25 -9.11 14.90
C GLU A 105 0.29 -9.82 16.26
N THR A 106 -0.21 -9.15 17.31
CA THR A 106 -0.21 -9.68 18.68
C THR A 106 -1.01 -10.98 18.80
N PHE A 107 -2.22 -11.04 18.25
CA PHE A 107 -3.04 -12.25 18.26
C PHE A 107 -2.42 -13.36 17.41
N SER A 108 -1.84 -13.04 16.25
CA SER A 108 -1.16 -14.01 15.40
C SER A 108 0.07 -14.61 16.09
N MET A 109 0.86 -13.79 16.78
CA MET A 109 2.00 -14.23 17.58
C MET A 109 1.56 -15.13 18.75
N TYR A 110 0.56 -14.70 19.52
CA TYR A 110 0.03 -15.50 20.64
C TYR A 110 -0.49 -16.85 20.15
N PHE A 111 -1.24 -16.86 19.05
CA PHE A 111 -1.74 -18.08 18.43
C PHE A 111 -0.58 -19.02 18.04
N ASN A 112 0.43 -18.51 17.33
CA ASN A 112 1.59 -19.30 16.91
C ASN A 112 2.37 -19.87 18.12
N GLN A 113 2.53 -19.09 19.18
CA GLN A 113 3.15 -19.54 20.43
C GLN A 113 2.38 -20.70 21.07
N VAL A 114 1.04 -20.64 21.09
CA VAL A 114 0.22 -21.74 21.62
C VAL A 114 0.41 -23.00 20.79
N LEU A 115 0.44 -22.89 19.47
CA LEU A 115 0.56 -24.03 18.57
C LEU A 115 1.96 -24.68 18.64
N LYS A 116 3.03 -23.88 18.68
CA LYS A 116 4.41 -24.37 18.78
C LYS A 116 4.71 -25.18 20.03
N LYS A 117 3.90 -25.05 21.10
CA LYS A 117 4.00 -25.92 22.29
C LYS A 117 3.70 -27.39 21.96
N TYR A 118 2.89 -27.64 20.94
CA TYR A 118 2.46 -28.99 20.54
C TYR A 118 3.14 -29.44 19.24
N HIS A 119 3.44 -28.50 18.35
CA HIS A 119 4.07 -28.78 17.06
C HIS A 119 5.23 -27.81 16.78
N PRO A 120 6.42 -28.05 17.37
CA PRO A 120 7.55 -27.12 17.29
C PRO A 120 8.08 -26.90 15.87
N ASP A 121 8.05 -27.96 15.05
CA ASP A 121 8.61 -27.97 13.70
C ASP A 121 7.61 -27.54 12.62
N TYR A 122 6.36 -27.24 13.01
CA TYR A 122 5.28 -26.96 12.07
C TYR A 122 5.20 -25.47 11.74
N ARG A 123 5.29 -25.13 10.45
CA ARG A 123 5.10 -23.77 9.93
C ARG A 123 3.76 -23.69 9.21
N LEU A 124 2.87 -22.85 9.69
CA LEU A 124 1.56 -22.63 9.08
C LEU A 124 1.61 -21.39 8.18
N GLU A 125 1.73 -21.62 6.86
CA GLU A 125 1.83 -20.57 5.84
C GLU A 125 0.67 -19.57 5.86
N MET A 126 -0.52 -20.00 6.31
CA MET A 126 -1.68 -19.12 6.46
C MET A 126 -1.40 -17.99 7.47
N TYR A 127 -0.59 -18.24 8.52
CA TYR A 127 -0.23 -17.19 9.48
C TYR A 127 0.78 -16.22 8.93
N ASP A 128 1.76 -16.71 8.19
CA ASP A 128 2.74 -15.84 7.55
C ASP A 128 2.06 -14.83 6.61
N LYS A 129 1.00 -15.26 5.92
CA LYS A 129 0.16 -14.37 5.09
C LYS A 129 -0.60 -13.34 5.92
N ILE A 130 -1.24 -13.72 7.03
CA ILE A 130 -1.95 -12.77 7.92
C ILE A 130 -0.98 -11.74 8.50
N MET A 131 0.20 -12.19 8.95
CA MET A 131 1.25 -11.31 9.44
C MET A 131 1.77 -10.37 8.34
N SER A 132 1.96 -10.88 7.12
CA SER A 132 2.40 -10.08 5.97
C SER A 132 1.41 -8.97 5.66
N VAL A 133 0.12 -9.29 5.59
CA VAL A 133 -0.95 -8.30 5.32
C VAL A 133 -1.03 -7.27 6.45
N GLY A 134 -0.91 -7.69 7.71
CA GLY A 134 -0.88 -6.78 8.85
C GLY A 134 0.29 -5.79 8.79
N LYS A 135 1.49 -6.27 8.44
CA LYS A 135 2.68 -5.44 8.26
C LYS A 135 2.57 -4.48 7.09
N GLU A 136 2.07 -4.95 5.96
CA GLU A 136 1.86 -4.15 4.76
C GLU A 136 0.85 -3.02 5.03
N ALA A 137 -0.30 -3.36 5.63
CA ALA A 137 -1.30 -2.37 6.03
C ALA A 137 -0.72 -1.35 7.02
N LYS A 138 0.04 -1.80 8.03
CA LYS A 138 0.71 -0.90 8.98
C LYS A 138 1.70 0.02 8.29
N SER A 139 2.46 -0.47 7.31
CA SER A 139 3.43 0.33 6.55
C SER A 139 2.75 1.46 5.78
N HIS A 140 1.67 1.15 5.05
CA HIS A 140 0.91 2.15 4.30
C HIS A 140 0.25 3.19 5.20
N VAL A 141 -0.27 2.79 6.36
CA VAL A 141 -0.95 3.71 7.29
C VAL A 141 0.05 4.53 8.10
N LYS A 142 1.21 3.97 8.45
CA LYS A 142 2.31 4.72 9.06
C LYS A 142 2.83 5.79 8.11
N PHE A 143 2.97 5.47 6.83
CA PHE A 143 3.29 6.45 5.79
C PHE A 143 2.27 7.61 5.73
N MET A 144 0.98 7.30 5.83
CA MET A 144 -0.08 8.32 5.92
C MET A 144 -0.01 9.15 7.23
N SER A 145 0.35 8.52 8.35
CA SER A 145 0.44 9.15 9.67
C SER A 145 1.68 10.04 9.84
N GLU A 146 2.82 9.70 9.25
CA GLU A 146 4.03 10.54 9.24
C GLU A 146 3.81 11.89 8.53
N CYS A 147 2.71 12.00 7.76
CA CYS A 147 2.25 13.22 7.13
C CYS A 147 1.17 13.98 7.94
N THR A 148 0.86 13.54 9.16
CA THR A 148 -0.11 14.16 10.10
C THR A 148 0.58 14.49 11.43
N ASP A 149 0.05 15.45 12.19
CA ASP A 149 0.70 15.99 13.39
C ASP A 149 1.17 14.91 14.39
N ASN A 150 2.46 14.96 14.73
CA ASN A 150 3.27 14.03 15.54
C ASN A 150 2.79 13.77 17.00
N ILE A 151 1.62 14.26 17.41
CA ILE A 151 1.30 14.42 18.83
C ILE A 151 0.81 13.11 19.49
N TYR A 152 0.32 12.13 18.73
CA TYR A 152 -0.44 11.01 19.31
C TYR A 152 0.27 9.63 19.36
N GLN A 153 1.48 9.49 18.81
CA GLN A 153 2.14 8.17 18.71
C GLN A 153 2.74 7.65 20.04
N CYS A 154 3.07 8.53 21.01
CA CYS A 154 3.78 8.11 22.23
C CYS A 154 2.86 7.60 23.38
N SER A 155 1.59 8.04 23.46
CA SER A 155 0.65 7.56 24.50
C SER A 155 -0.19 6.35 24.08
N PHE A 156 -0.12 5.98 22.79
CA PHE A 156 -0.91 4.90 22.22
C PHE A 156 -0.37 3.51 22.54
N ALA A 157 0.93 3.37 22.77
CA ALA A 157 1.57 2.07 23.02
C ALA A 157 1.04 1.39 24.31
N ASP A 158 1.01 2.13 25.42
CA ASP A 158 0.48 1.60 26.69
C ASP A 158 -1.03 1.33 26.60
N SER A 159 -1.76 2.17 25.86
CA SER A 159 -3.20 2.00 25.63
C SER A 159 -3.50 0.82 24.69
N ALA A 160 -2.55 0.40 23.85
CA ALA A 160 -2.77 -0.64 22.86
C ALA A 160 -2.92 -2.02 23.51
N ASP A 161 -2.14 -2.31 24.56
CA ASP A 161 -2.24 -3.56 25.32
C ASP A 161 -3.59 -3.67 26.03
N ASP A 162 -4.04 -2.58 26.65
CA ASP A 162 -5.35 -2.52 27.33
C ASP A 162 -6.51 -2.78 26.35
N ILE A 163 -6.46 -2.15 25.18
CA ILE A 163 -7.48 -2.37 24.13
C ILE A 163 -7.38 -3.79 23.55
N THR A 164 -6.18 -4.32 23.38
CA THR A 164 -5.97 -5.71 22.94
C THR A 164 -6.64 -6.69 23.91
N GLU A 165 -6.47 -6.49 25.22
CA GLU A 165 -7.10 -7.31 26.24
C GLU A 165 -8.62 -7.12 26.28
N LEU A 166 -9.13 -5.90 26.05
CA LEU A 166 -10.56 -5.63 25.92
C LEU A 166 -11.18 -6.42 24.75
N VAL A 167 -10.55 -6.37 23.57
CA VAL A 167 -10.99 -7.13 22.38
C VAL A 167 -10.96 -8.63 22.65
N ARG A 168 -9.90 -9.14 23.28
CA ARG A 168 -9.78 -10.55 23.67
C ARG A 168 -10.91 -10.97 24.61
N ASN A 169 -11.24 -10.17 25.61
CA ASN A 169 -12.31 -10.46 26.55
C ASN A 169 -13.69 -10.40 25.91
N LYS A 170 -13.90 -9.46 24.98
CA LYS A 170 -15.13 -9.41 24.18
C LYS A 170 -15.29 -10.66 23.31
N ALA A 171 -14.23 -11.10 22.63
CA ALA A 171 -14.24 -12.32 21.84
C ALA A 171 -14.57 -13.55 22.69
N ARG A 172 -13.94 -13.70 23.88
CA ARG A 172 -14.26 -14.76 24.85
C ARG A 172 -15.74 -14.74 25.25
N SER A 173 -16.29 -13.56 25.55
CA SER A 173 -17.71 -13.40 25.92
C SER A 173 -18.64 -13.85 24.79
N LEU A 174 -18.35 -13.47 23.55
CA LEU A 174 -19.13 -13.87 22.37
C LEU A 174 -19.08 -15.39 22.15
N ILE A 175 -17.90 -16.00 22.23
CA ILE A 175 -17.73 -17.45 22.10
C ILE A 175 -18.56 -18.20 23.16
N ARG A 176 -18.52 -17.75 24.42
CA ARG A 176 -19.33 -18.33 25.51
C ARG A 176 -20.82 -18.25 25.20
N LYS A 177 -21.29 -17.11 24.70
CA LYS A 177 -22.70 -16.91 24.33
C LYS A 177 -23.14 -17.82 23.19
N VAL A 178 -22.29 -18.03 22.18
CA VAL A 178 -22.59 -18.93 21.05
C VAL A 178 -22.67 -20.38 21.52
N LYS A 179 -21.65 -20.85 22.26
CA LYS A 179 -21.63 -22.22 22.81
C LYS A 179 -22.82 -22.52 23.73
N GLY A 180 -23.23 -21.54 24.55
CA GLY A 180 -24.41 -21.68 25.42
C GLY A 180 -25.72 -21.82 24.64
N LYS A 181 -25.84 -21.20 23.47
CA LYS A 181 -27.02 -21.34 22.60
C LYS A 181 -27.04 -22.69 21.86
N GLU A 182 -25.88 -23.21 21.47
CA GLU A 182 -25.76 -24.55 20.86
C GLU A 182 -26.05 -25.67 21.88
N GLY A 183 -25.57 -25.53 23.12
CA GLY A 183 -25.87 -26.48 24.19
C GLY A 183 -27.36 -26.58 24.53
N ASN A 184 -28.12 -25.49 24.42
CA ASN A 184 -29.58 -25.49 24.60
C ASN A 184 -30.36 -26.02 23.39
N ARG A 185 -29.77 -26.01 22.18
CA ARG A 185 -30.40 -26.58 20.97
C ARG A 185 -30.24 -28.09 20.88
N ASN A 186 -29.16 -28.65 21.43
CA ASN A 186 -28.91 -30.10 21.41
C ASN A 186 -29.61 -30.87 22.56
N ASN A 187 -30.32 -30.17 23.45
CA ASN A 187 -31.07 -30.75 24.58
C ASN A 187 -32.60 -30.62 24.41
N LEU A 188 -33.07 -30.30 23.21
CA LEU A 188 -34.47 -30.32 22.77
C LEU A 188 -34.63 -31.34 21.66
#